data_AF-A0AAV2HEH7-F1
#
_entry.id   AF-A0AAV2HEH7-F1
#
_cell.length_a   1.000
_cell.length_b   1.000
_cell.length_c   1.000
_cell.angle_alpha   90.00
_cell.angle_beta   90.00
_cell.angle_gamma   90.00
#
_symmetry.space_group_name_H-M   'P 1'
#
loop_
_entity.id
_entity.type
_entity.pdbx_description
1 polymer ?
#
loop_
_entity_poly.entity_id
_entity_poly.type
_entity_poly.pdbx_seq_one_letter_code
_entity_poly.pdbx_strand_id
1 'polypeptide(L)'
;MYYLVLVQLGLMVFGIVNSQGIYDNPCTLFDSPSRYFDKDGVMYLTVPVNCVSGDVYWNYPQGSIVLNATRSSTDVYALCIDATQGTEFAGLWEITGGVEEALEIPTEENGGVCIKNIRGEAAVKITAPSLRRYLTIFKYRIQYPAP
;
A
#
# COMPACT_ATOMS: atom_id res chain seq x y z
N MET A 1 -23.78 -65.79 -22.35
CA MET A 1 -23.01 -65.47 -21.13
C MET A 1 -22.41 -64.09 -21.36
N TYR A 2 -23.06 -63.06 -20.82
CA TYR A 2 -22.81 -61.65 -21.10
C TYR A 2 -21.66 -61.13 -20.22
N TYR A 3 -20.65 -60.49 -20.80
CA TYR A 3 -19.69 -59.68 -20.05
C TYR A 3 -19.87 -58.22 -20.45
N LEU A 4 -20.50 -57.46 -19.55
CA LEU A 4 -20.51 -56.00 -19.58
C LEU A 4 -19.09 -55.51 -19.29
N VAL A 5 -18.51 -54.76 -20.24
CA VAL A 5 -17.30 -53.97 -20.00
C VAL A 5 -17.76 -52.61 -19.47
N LEU A 6 -17.60 -52.40 -18.17
CA LEU A 6 -17.83 -51.12 -17.49
C LEU A 6 -16.68 -50.16 -17.82
N VAL A 7 -16.95 -49.13 -18.62
CA VAL A 7 -16.03 -48.02 -18.88
C VAL A 7 -16.13 -47.04 -17.71
N GLN A 8 -15.15 -47.06 -16.81
CA GLN A 8 -14.99 -46.00 -15.81
C GLN A 8 -14.37 -44.76 -16.48
N LEU A 9 -15.21 -43.78 -16.80
CA LEU A 9 -14.78 -42.43 -17.15
C LEU A 9 -14.37 -41.70 -15.85
N GLY A 10 -13.06 -41.61 -15.62
CA GLY A 10 -12.50 -40.77 -14.56
C GLY A 10 -12.69 -39.28 -14.90
N LEU A 11 -13.51 -38.59 -14.12
CA LEU A 11 -13.60 -37.13 -14.11
C LEU A 11 -12.31 -36.54 -13.53
N MET A 12 -11.39 -36.10 -14.40
CA MET A 12 -10.31 -35.19 -14.00
C MET A 12 -10.92 -33.82 -13.74
N VAL A 13 -11.07 -33.47 -12.46
CA VAL A 13 -11.38 -32.11 -12.02
C VAL A 13 -10.12 -31.26 -12.22
N PHE A 14 -10.06 -30.52 -13.33
CA PHE A 14 -9.09 -29.45 -13.52
C PHE A 14 -9.45 -28.30 -12.55
N GLY A 15 -8.87 -28.34 -11.36
CA GLY A 15 -8.87 -27.18 -10.46
C GLY A 15 -8.05 -26.07 -11.09
N ILE A 16 -8.72 -25.00 -11.55
CA ILE A 16 -8.06 -23.77 -11.98
C ILE A 16 -7.43 -23.15 -10.73
N VAL A 17 -6.13 -23.33 -10.56
CA VAL A 17 -5.36 -22.67 -9.51
C VAL A 17 -5.16 -21.22 -9.98
N ASN A 18 -6.03 -20.30 -9.54
CA ASN A 18 -5.80 -18.87 -9.74
C ASN A 18 -4.63 -18.46 -8.82
N SER A 19 -3.41 -18.59 -9.33
CA SER A 19 -2.22 -18.00 -8.70
C SER A 19 -2.29 -16.49 -8.88
N GLN A 20 -2.95 -15.79 -7.96
CA GLN A 20 -2.81 -14.34 -7.86
C GLN A 20 -1.43 -14.07 -7.23
N GLY A 21 -0.47 -13.64 -8.05
CA GLY A 21 0.83 -13.17 -7.59
C GLY A 21 0.67 -11.87 -6.79
N ILE A 22 1.68 -11.54 -5.98
CA ILE A 22 1.72 -10.29 -5.19
C ILE A 22 1.62 -9.04 -6.11
N TYR A 23 2.01 -9.18 -7.38
CA TYR A 23 1.93 -8.16 -8.41
C TYR A 23 0.52 -7.98 -9.02
N ASP A 24 -0.41 -8.90 -8.73
CA ASP A 24 -1.75 -8.90 -9.33
C ASP A 24 -2.74 -8.06 -8.53
N ASN A 25 -2.36 -7.58 -7.33
CA ASN A 25 -3.18 -6.67 -6.56
C ASN A 25 -2.98 -5.23 -7.07
N PRO A 26 -4.00 -4.61 -7.72
CA PRO A 26 -3.88 -3.26 -8.27
C PRO A 26 -3.71 -2.17 -7.21
N CYS A 27 -3.92 -2.50 -5.93
CA CYS A 27 -3.75 -1.59 -4.81
C CYS A 27 -2.35 -1.67 -4.18
N THR A 28 -1.52 -2.62 -4.59
CA THR A 28 -0.12 -2.68 -4.13
C THR A 28 0.72 -1.66 -4.89
N LEU A 29 1.47 -0.86 -4.16
CA LEU A 29 2.38 0.15 -4.69
C LEU A 29 3.82 -0.33 -4.54
N PHE A 30 4.63 -0.10 -5.57
CA PHE A 30 6.04 -0.51 -5.59
C PHE A 30 6.92 0.69 -5.96
N ASP A 31 8.09 0.74 -5.35
CA ASP A 31 9.23 1.52 -5.83
C ASP A 31 9.80 0.89 -7.11
N SER A 32 9.12 1.09 -8.23
CA SER A 32 9.63 0.60 -9.51
C SER A 32 10.93 1.32 -9.86
N PRO A 33 11.96 0.65 -10.45
CA PRO A 33 13.15 1.32 -10.96
C PRO A 33 12.86 2.37 -12.06
N SER A 34 11.65 2.34 -12.65
CA SER A 34 11.17 3.40 -13.56
C SER A 34 10.61 4.64 -12.86
N ARG A 35 10.30 4.56 -11.56
CA ARG A 35 9.90 5.73 -10.75
C ARG A 35 11.15 6.50 -10.40
N TYR A 36 11.28 7.66 -11.01
CA TYR A 36 12.37 8.58 -10.72
C TYR A 36 12.17 9.21 -9.33
N PHE A 37 13.21 9.14 -8.51
CA PHE A 37 13.37 10.12 -7.44
C PHE A 37 13.57 11.49 -8.08
N ASP A 38 12.95 12.51 -7.52
CA ASP A 38 13.23 13.89 -7.92
C ASP A 38 14.66 14.29 -7.49
N LYS A 39 15.04 15.52 -7.84
CA LYS A 39 16.36 16.07 -7.51
C LYS A 39 16.66 16.11 -6.00
N ASP A 40 15.62 16.05 -5.17
CA ASP A 40 15.70 16.11 -3.71
C ASP A 40 15.62 14.71 -3.08
N GLY A 41 15.61 13.65 -3.90
CA GLY A 41 15.55 12.28 -3.41
C GLY A 41 14.15 11.86 -2.96
N VAL A 42 13.09 12.46 -3.52
CA VAL A 42 11.70 12.14 -3.19
C VAL A 42 11.05 11.33 -4.31
N MET A 43 10.43 10.21 -3.95
CA MET A 43 9.59 9.41 -4.84
C MET A 43 8.11 9.66 -4.54
N TYR A 44 7.33 9.95 -5.58
CA TYR A 44 5.89 10.20 -5.44
C TYR A 44 5.09 8.95 -5.79
N LEU A 45 4.25 8.52 -4.86
CA LEU A 45 3.30 7.42 -5.00
C LEU A 45 1.87 7.96 -4.84
N THR A 46 0.95 7.45 -5.65
CA THR A 46 -0.45 7.85 -5.62
C THR A 46 -1.31 6.63 -5.38
N VAL A 47 -2.18 6.70 -4.37
CA VAL A 47 -3.17 5.67 -4.08
C VAL A 47 -4.25 5.69 -5.16
N PRO A 48 -4.45 4.58 -5.90
CA PRO A 48 -5.49 4.50 -6.93
C PRO A 48 -6.87 4.81 -6.36
N VAL A 49 -7.71 5.49 -7.16
CA VAL A 49 -9.02 6.00 -6.71
C VAL A 49 -9.98 4.92 -6.23
N ASN A 50 -9.84 3.70 -6.76
CA ASN A 50 -10.65 2.53 -6.44
C ASN A 50 -10.10 1.69 -5.28
N CYS A 51 -8.95 2.07 -4.70
CA CYS A 51 -8.32 1.34 -3.60
C CYS A 51 -8.68 1.96 -2.26
N VAL A 52 -9.14 1.14 -1.32
CA VAL A 52 -9.39 1.52 0.08
C VAL A 52 -8.29 1.03 1.02
N SER A 53 -7.45 0.09 0.58
CA SER A 53 -6.25 -0.33 1.29
C SER A 53 -5.29 -1.02 0.32
N GLY A 54 -4.02 -1.07 0.70
CA GLY A 54 -2.99 -1.77 -0.05
C GLY A 54 -1.65 -1.73 0.66
N ASP A 55 -0.70 -2.49 0.13
CA ASP A 55 0.67 -2.52 0.62
C ASP A 55 1.56 -1.58 -0.20
N VAL A 56 2.57 -1.00 0.43
CA VAL A 56 3.65 -0.27 -0.23
C VAL A 56 4.94 -1.03 0.00
N TYR A 57 5.51 -1.54 -1.08
CA TYR A 57 6.81 -2.17 -1.11
C TYR A 57 7.85 -1.12 -1.48
N TRP A 58 8.81 -0.92 -0.57
CA TRP A 58 9.92 -0.01 -0.78
C TRP A 58 11.23 -0.77 -0.61
N ASN A 59 11.77 -1.22 -1.74
CA ASN A 59 13.03 -1.94 -1.82
C ASN A 59 14.21 -0.98 -1.65
N TYR A 60 15.22 -1.40 -0.89
CA TYR A 60 16.41 -0.58 -0.59
C TYR A 60 16.08 0.88 -0.22
N PRO A 61 15.29 1.12 0.84
CA PRO A 61 14.76 2.45 1.14
C PRO A 61 15.83 3.53 1.19
N GLN A 62 15.60 4.61 0.46
CA GLN A 62 16.48 5.79 0.41
C GLN A 62 15.66 7.05 0.15
N GLY A 63 16.09 8.18 0.71
CA GLY A 63 15.37 9.44 0.57
C GLY A 63 14.00 9.39 1.21
N SER A 64 12.99 9.92 0.51
CA SER A 64 11.61 9.95 1.02
C SER A 64 10.60 9.44 -0.01
N ILE A 65 9.49 8.90 0.48
CA ILE A 65 8.26 8.69 -0.28
C ILE A 65 7.28 9.80 0.08
N VAL A 66 6.65 10.40 -0.92
CA VAL A 66 5.40 11.13 -0.74
C VAL A 66 4.26 10.24 -1.22
N LEU A 67 3.40 9.82 -0.30
CA LEU A 67 2.21 9.04 -0.61
C LEU A 67 1.00 9.97 -0.60
N ASN A 68 0.35 10.12 -1.76
CA ASN A 68 -0.84 10.96 -1.91
C ASN A 68 -2.08 10.08 -2.17
N ALA A 69 -3.17 10.40 -1.50
CA ALA A 69 -4.50 9.91 -1.82
C ALA A 69 -5.38 11.10 -2.23
N THR A 70 -5.87 11.07 -3.47
CA THR A 70 -6.84 12.06 -3.99
C THR A 70 -8.18 11.39 -4.25
N ARG A 71 -9.27 11.99 -3.78
CA ARG A 71 -10.67 11.57 -4.00
C ARG A 71 -11.52 12.78 -4.41
N SER A 72 -12.85 12.63 -4.45
CA SER A 72 -13.72 13.79 -4.71
C SER A 72 -13.49 14.85 -3.63
N SER A 73 -13.55 16.12 -4.02
CA SER A 73 -13.43 17.25 -3.09
C SER A 73 -14.53 17.29 -2.02
N THR A 74 -15.63 16.58 -2.25
CA THR A 74 -16.76 16.42 -1.33
C THR A 74 -16.61 15.24 -0.37
N ASP A 75 -15.66 14.33 -0.63
CA ASP A 75 -15.48 13.16 0.21
C ASP A 75 -14.79 13.55 1.51
N VAL A 76 -15.27 12.98 2.61
CA VAL A 76 -14.60 13.04 3.91
C VAL A 76 -13.93 11.70 4.14
N TYR A 77 -12.61 11.69 4.25
CA TYR A 77 -11.84 10.48 4.53
C TYR A 77 -10.54 10.81 5.26
N ALA A 78 -9.89 9.77 5.78
CA ALA A 78 -8.53 9.84 6.28
C ALA A 78 -7.61 8.89 5.51
N LEU A 79 -6.38 9.32 5.27
CA LEU A 79 -5.30 8.44 4.81
C LEU A 79 -4.56 7.94 6.05
N CYS A 80 -4.61 6.63 6.27
CA CYS A 80 -3.94 5.95 7.36
C CYS A 80 -2.70 5.22 6.86
N ILE A 81 -1.62 5.28 7.63
CA ILE A 81 -0.40 4.50 7.46
C ILE A 81 -0.31 3.51 8.61
N ASP A 82 -0.38 2.23 8.27
CA ASP A 82 -0.30 1.13 9.22
C ASP A 82 1.07 0.45 9.08
N ALA A 83 1.76 0.21 10.20
CA ALA A 83 3.00 -0.56 10.20
C ALA A 83 2.71 -2.06 9.98
N THR A 84 3.70 -2.74 9.39
CA THR A 84 3.76 -4.19 9.24
C THR A 84 5.05 -4.72 9.84
N GLN A 85 5.22 -6.04 9.88
CA GLN A 85 6.46 -6.62 10.36
C GLN A 85 7.66 -6.16 9.52
N GLY A 86 8.62 -5.51 10.19
CA GLY A 86 9.81 -4.95 9.55
C GLY A 86 9.64 -3.56 8.95
N THR A 87 8.51 -2.88 9.20
CA THR A 87 8.38 -1.45 8.89
C THR A 87 9.37 -0.65 9.73
N GLU A 88 10.26 0.09 9.05
CA GLU A 88 11.19 1.04 9.69
C GLU A 88 11.14 2.37 8.94
N PHE A 89 10.85 3.45 9.66
CA PHE A 89 10.87 4.84 9.16
C PHE A 89 11.84 5.67 10.01
N ALA A 90 12.55 6.62 9.40
CA ALA A 90 13.22 7.68 10.16
C ALA A 90 12.27 8.82 10.54
N GLY A 91 11.16 8.95 9.81
CA GLY A 91 10.12 9.90 10.15
C GLY A 91 8.92 9.80 9.23
N LEU A 92 7.83 10.36 9.72
CA LEU A 92 6.54 10.44 9.07
C LEU A 92 6.00 11.86 9.28
N TRP A 93 5.54 12.50 8.21
CA TRP A 93 5.00 13.86 8.26
C TRP A 93 3.70 13.93 7.47
N GLU A 94 2.71 14.63 8.01
CA GLU A 94 1.59 15.13 7.23
C GLU A 94 2.09 16.29 6.37
N ILE A 95 1.74 16.27 5.08
CA ILE A 95 2.08 17.36 4.14
C ILE A 95 0.84 17.93 3.42
N THR A 96 -0.36 17.68 3.95
CA THR A 96 -1.63 18.03 3.33
C THR A 96 -1.87 19.55 3.38
N GLY A 97 -2.36 20.13 2.28
CA GLY A 97 -2.77 21.54 2.25
C GLY A 97 -1.63 22.55 2.50
N GLY A 98 -0.38 22.13 2.33
CA GLY A 98 0.81 22.98 2.55
C GLY A 98 1.24 23.11 4.01
N VAL A 99 0.63 22.36 4.93
CA VAL A 99 1.12 22.20 6.31
C VAL A 99 2.12 21.05 6.32
N GLU A 100 3.25 21.19 7.03
CA GLU A 100 4.17 20.09 7.32
C GLU A 100 4.19 19.86 8.84
N GLU A 101 3.63 18.74 9.29
CA GLU A 101 3.54 18.38 10.71
C GLU A 101 4.11 16.98 10.94
N ALA A 102 4.97 16.84 11.94
CA ALA A 102 5.53 15.53 12.30
C ALA A 102 4.46 14.66 12.95
N LEU A 103 4.34 13.43 12.45
CA LEU A 103 3.45 12.42 12.96
C LEU A 103 4.23 11.39 13.77
N GLU A 104 3.53 10.72 14.69
CA GLU A 104 4.09 9.53 15.33
C GLU A 104 4.34 8.44 14.28
N ILE A 105 5.46 7.72 14.40
CA ILE A 105 5.72 6.58 13.52
C ILE A 105 4.83 5.42 13.99
N PRO A 106 3.99 4.83 13.12
CA PRO A 106 3.20 3.68 13.48
C PRO A 106 4.10 2.48 13.79
N THR A 107 3.64 1.65 14.70
CA THR A 107 4.22 0.38 15.13
C THR A 107 3.10 -0.66 15.13
N GLU A 108 3.46 -1.94 15.21
CA GLU A 108 2.46 -3.00 15.33
C GLU A 108 1.61 -2.86 16.61
N GLU A 109 2.13 -2.20 17.66
CA GLU A 109 1.47 -2.07 18.96
C GLU A 109 0.52 -0.86 19.05
N ASN A 110 0.94 0.32 18.55
CA ASN A 110 0.14 1.55 18.59
C ASN A 110 -0.84 1.67 17.41
N GLY A 111 -0.76 0.79 16.41
CA GLY A 111 -1.64 0.77 15.24
C GLY A 111 -1.27 1.83 14.20
N GLY A 112 -2.22 2.17 13.33
CA GLY A 112 -2.01 3.12 12.25
C GLY A 112 -2.17 4.57 12.64
N VAL A 113 -1.44 5.44 11.96
CA VAL A 113 -1.58 6.90 12.08
C VAL A 113 -2.34 7.45 10.89
N CYS A 114 -3.37 8.25 11.15
CA CYS A 114 -4.31 8.74 10.13
C CYS A 114 -4.32 10.27 10.05
N ILE A 115 -4.27 10.78 8.84
CA ILE A 115 -4.43 12.19 8.52
C ILE A 115 -5.74 12.42 7.78
N LYS A 116 -6.43 13.53 8.06
CA LYS A 116 -7.70 13.86 7.40
C LYS A 116 -7.45 14.51 6.06
N ASN A 117 -8.34 14.26 5.11
CA ASN A 117 -8.26 14.94 3.83
C ASN A 117 -8.65 16.41 3.94
N ILE A 118 -8.02 17.25 3.12
CA ILE A 118 -8.37 18.64 2.91
C ILE A 118 -8.74 18.78 1.44
N ARG A 119 -10.01 19.13 1.16
CA ARG A 119 -10.53 19.34 -0.20
C ARG A 119 -10.30 18.15 -1.15
N GLY A 120 -10.44 16.93 -0.64
CA GLY A 120 -10.27 15.71 -1.45
C GLY A 120 -8.83 15.25 -1.60
N GLU A 121 -7.87 15.82 -0.85
CA GLU A 121 -6.47 15.40 -0.87
C GLU A 121 -5.97 15.08 0.54
N ALA A 122 -5.16 14.02 0.68
CA ALA A 122 -4.43 13.70 1.89
C ALA A 122 -3.05 13.18 1.48
N ALA A 123 -1.97 13.73 2.06
CA ALA A 123 -0.62 13.33 1.68
C ALA A 123 0.30 13.22 2.90
N VAL A 124 1.11 12.17 2.91
CA VAL A 124 2.17 11.96 3.90
C VAL A 124 3.53 11.88 3.23
N LYS A 125 4.56 12.35 3.92
CA LYS A 125 5.96 12.12 3.59
C LYS A 125 6.56 11.10 4.56
N ILE A 126 7.22 10.09 4.03
CA ILE A 126 7.83 8.99 4.79
C ILE A 126 9.32 8.99 4.44
N THR A 127 10.19 9.08 5.45
CA THR A 127 11.64 9.13 5.22
C THR A 127 12.30 7.82 5.61
N ALA A 128 13.18 7.32 4.76
CA ALA A 128 13.93 6.10 5.01
C ALA A 128 14.94 6.26 6.16
N PRO A 129 15.19 5.21 6.96
CA PRO A 129 16.29 5.20 7.92
C PRO A 129 17.66 5.36 7.24
N SER A 130 18.63 5.91 7.97
CA SER A 130 20.01 6.06 7.47
C SER A 130 20.72 4.72 7.27
N LEU A 131 20.30 3.68 8.00
CA LEU A 131 20.78 2.32 7.83
C LEU A 131 20.06 1.66 6.65
N ARG A 132 20.83 1.25 5.64
CA ARG A 132 20.28 0.60 4.45
C ARG A 132 19.70 -0.77 4.82
N ARG A 133 18.39 -0.92 4.67
CA ARG A 133 17.69 -2.20 4.72
C ARG A 133 17.46 -2.73 3.31
N TYR A 134 17.20 -4.04 3.21
CA TYR A 134 16.85 -4.67 1.95
C TYR A 134 15.44 -4.25 1.48
N LEU A 135 14.48 -4.16 2.41
CA LEU A 135 13.08 -3.91 2.13
C LEU A 135 12.40 -3.32 3.38
N THR A 136 11.52 -2.34 3.18
CA THR A 136 10.45 -2.00 4.14
C THR A 136 9.12 -2.16 3.43
N ILE A 137 8.16 -2.76 4.12
CA ILE A 137 6.77 -2.85 3.67
C ILE A 137 5.94 -2.09 4.68
N PHE A 138 4.94 -1.35 4.23
CA PHE A 138 3.91 -0.77 5.11
C PHE A 138 2.57 -0.76 4.41
N LYS A 139 1.49 -0.57 5.15
CA LYS A 139 0.14 -0.53 4.61
C LYS A 139 -0.38 0.89 4.58
N TYR A 140 -1.19 1.17 3.56
CA TYR A 140 -2.05 2.34 3.57
C TYR A 140 -3.52 1.90 3.63
N ARG A 141 -4.36 2.77 4.17
CA ARG A 141 -5.81 2.59 4.18
C ARG A 141 -6.53 3.93 4.08
N ILE A 142 -7.60 3.94 3.29
CA ILE A 142 -8.56 5.04 3.20
C ILE A 142 -9.70 4.73 4.17
N GLN A 143 -9.83 5.55 5.21
CA GLN A 143 -10.87 5.40 6.21
C GLN A 143 -11.95 6.46 5.99
N TYR A 144 -13.16 6.01 5.69
CA TYR A 144 -14.34 6.87 5.63
C TYR A 144 -14.99 6.96 7.03
N PRO A 145 -15.62 8.10 7.38
CA PRO A 145 -16.43 8.18 8.59
C PRO A 145 -17.56 7.13 8.53
N ALA A 146 -17.93 6.61 9.70
CA ALA A 146 -19.12 5.77 9.80
C ALA A 146 -20.36 6.57 9.34
N PRO A 147 -21.34 5.92 8.69
CA PRO A 147 -22.59 6.57 8.29
C PRO A 147 -23.38 7.09 9.49
#